data_AF-A0AAN8XHD2-F1
#
_entry.id   AF-A0AAN8XHD2-F1
#
_cell.length_a   1.000
_cell.length_b   1.000
_cell.length_c   1.000
_cell.angle_alpha   90.00
_cell.angle_beta   90.00
_cell.angle_gamma   90.00
#
_symmetry.space_group_name_H-M   'P 1'
#
loop_
_entity.id
_entity.type
_entity.pdbx_description
1 polymer ?
#
loop_
_entity_poly.entity_id
_entity_poly.type
_entity_poly.pdbx_seq_one_letter_code
_entity_poly.pdbx_strand_id
1 'polypeptide(L)'
;MKTISTLPFHLVNDLWRWRAFRGEYKVENWNRHFWDLKEEYLGVTAPVPRTKDDLDPPTIFHIANDYDMIRYFTRTVLQFQFYEKLCEAAGHTGPLHTCDFYGSKEAGDLLSKMMSLGASKPWWEALEVMTGERRMSVRALLDYFRPLEEWLIEDNKKDGDGVGWGDSWRLIEDMNVASTTATSPTMLLIGLGFVIFYF
;
A
#
# COMPACT_ATOMS: atom_id res chain seq x y z
N MET A 1 -3.24 -8.79 -8.27
CA MET A 1 -2.76 -7.38 -8.22
C MET A 1 -3.16 -6.58 -6.97
N LYS A 2 -3.98 -7.11 -6.02
CA LYS A 2 -4.45 -6.34 -4.85
C LYS A 2 -3.43 -6.19 -3.71
N THR A 3 -2.42 -7.05 -3.65
CA THR A 3 -1.47 -7.09 -2.52
C THR A 3 -0.53 -5.89 -2.47
N ILE A 4 0.19 -5.61 -3.56
CA ILE A 4 1.22 -4.55 -3.58
C ILE A 4 0.58 -3.15 -3.57
N SER A 5 -0.45 -2.92 -4.38
CA SER A 5 -1.07 -1.60 -4.55
C SER A 5 -1.75 -1.06 -3.29
N THR A 6 -2.12 -1.92 -2.35
CA THR A 6 -2.79 -1.52 -1.10
C THR A 6 -1.80 -1.17 0.02
N LEU A 7 -0.52 -1.54 -0.08
CA LEU A 7 0.47 -1.31 0.96
C LEU A 7 0.68 0.18 1.27
N PRO A 8 0.92 1.07 0.29
CA PRO A 8 1.08 2.50 0.58
C PRO A 8 -0.20 3.11 1.14
N PHE A 9 -1.37 2.66 0.66
CA PHE A 9 -2.67 3.10 1.20
C PHE A 9 -2.80 2.77 2.69
N HIS A 10 -2.52 1.54 3.11
CA HIS A 10 -2.58 1.17 4.53
C HIS A 10 -1.60 1.97 5.39
N LEU A 11 -0.38 2.19 4.89
CA LEU A 11 0.66 2.93 5.59
C LEU A 11 0.28 4.42 5.80
N VAL A 12 -0.15 5.10 4.73
CA VAL A 12 -0.47 6.55 4.78
C VAL A 12 -1.55 6.88 5.79
N ASN A 13 -2.59 6.05 5.89
CA ASN A 13 -3.69 6.28 6.80
C ASN A 13 -3.23 6.35 8.26
N ASP A 14 -2.37 5.44 8.69
CA ASP A 14 -1.84 5.45 10.06
C ASP A 14 -0.65 6.42 10.22
N LEU A 15 0.17 6.67 9.20
CA LEU A 15 1.16 7.78 9.25
C LEU A 15 0.47 9.12 9.53
N TRP A 16 -0.64 9.40 8.84
CA TRP A 16 -1.44 10.60 9.07
C TRP A 16 -1.99 10.64 10.50
N ARG A 17 -2.63 9.55 10.97
CA ARG A 17 -3.17 9.46 12.34
C ARG A 17 -2.09 9.64 13.39
N TRP A 18 -0.94 8.99 13.25
CA TRP A 18 0.15 9.08 14.22
C TRP A 18 0.69 10.49 14.35
N ARG A 19 0.89 11.20 13.23
CA ARG A 19 1.34 12.59 13.24
C ARG A 19 0.27 13.53 13.82
N ALA A 20 -1.00 13.31 13.48
CA ALA A 20 -2.12 14.04 14.06
C ALA A 20 -2.22 13.83 15.59
N PHE A 21 -2.14 12.59 16.07
CA PHE A 21 -2.19 12.25 17.49
C PHE A 21 -1.00 12.76 18.30
N ARG A 22 0.18 12.90 17.67
CA ARG A 22 1.35 13.56 18.27
C ARG A 22 1.27 15.08 18.25
N GLY A 23 0.25 15.67 17.65
CA GLY A 23 0.08 17.12 17.55
C GLY A 23 1.04 17.79 16.55
N GLU A 24 1.63 17.03 15.63
CA GLU A 24 2.53 17.58 14.60
C GLU A 24 1.76 18.43 13.57
N TYR A 25 0.46 18.19 13.43
CA TYR A 25 -0.42 18.89 12.51
C TYR A 25 -1.38 19.81 13.25
N LYS A 26 -1.43 21.08 12.84
CA LYS A 26 -2.54 21.97 13.20
C LYS A 26 -3.84 21.45 12.59
N VAL A 27 -4.95 21.55 13.33
CA VAL A 27 -6.26 21.01 12.92
C VAL A 27 -6.68 21.56 11.55
N GLU A 28 -6.41 22.83 11.27
CA GLU A 28 -6.77 23.48 10.00
C GLU A 28 -5.99 22.93 8.79
N ASN A 29 -4.91 22.15 9.03
CA ASN A 29 -4.08 21.54 8.00
C ASN A 29 -4.23 20.01 7.95
N TRP A 30 -5.14 19.43 8.71
CA TRP A 30 -5.33 17.97 8.75
C TRP A 30 -5.61 17.38 7.37
N ASN A 31 -6.55 17.95 6.63
CA ASN A 31 -6.91 17.42 5.32
C ASN A 31 -5.79 17.62 4.29
N ARG A 32 -5.12 18.78 4.33
CA ARG A 32 -3.95 19.06 3.48
C ARG A 32 -2.87 18.01 3.67
N HIS A 33 -2.45 17.76 4.92
CA HIS A 33 -1.42 16.77 5.22
C HIS A 33 -1.82 15.33 4.90
N PHE A 34 -3.12 15.03 4.86
CA PHE A 34 -3.58 13.74 4.36
C PHE A 34 -3.32 13.60 2.85
N TRP A 35 -3.66 14.63 2.07
CA TRP A 35 -3.40 14.65 0.63
C TRP A 35 -1.91 14.74 0.29
N ASP A 36 -1.12 15.49 1.06
CA ASP A 36 0.35 15.51 0.93
C ASP A 36 0.92 14.08 1.01
N LEU A 37 0.49 13.30 2.02
CA LEU A 37 0.92 11.91 2.18
C LEU A 37 0.39 11.00 1.07
N LYS A 38 -0.83 11.24 0.57
CA LYS A 38 -1.39 10.48 -0.56
C LYS A 38 -0.58 10.69 -1.83
N GLU A 39 -0.22 11.93 -2.12
CA GLU A 39 0.62 12.25 -3.27
C GLU A 39 2.01 11.66 -3.10
N GLU A 40 2.65 11.85 -1.95
CA GLU A 40 4.01 11.35 -1.71
C GLU A 40 4.12 9.82 -1.84
N TYR A 41 3.23 9.08 -1.19
CA TYR A 41 3.38 7.62 -1.06
C TYR A 41 2.55 6.80 -2.03
N LEU A 42 1.37 7.26 -2.45
CA LEU A 42 0.50 6.50 -3.36
C LEU A 42 0.60 7.02 -4.80
N GLY A 43 1.05 8.26 -4.98
CA GLY A 43 0.92 8.91 -6.25
C GLY A 43 -0.55 9.13 -6.64
N VAL A 44 -1.36 9.68 -5.73
CA VAL A 44 -2.76 10.04 -5.99
C VAL A 44 -3.06 11.41 -5.43
N THR A 45 -3.71 12.26 -6.23
CA THR A 45 -4.21 13.58 -5.84
C THR A 45 -5.75 13.63 -5.80
N ALA A 46 -6.30 14.65 -5.16
CA ALA A 46 -7.74 14.87 -5.12
C ALA A 46 -8.24 15.30 -6.52
N PRO A 47 -9.37 14.76 -7.01
CA PRO A 47 -9.92 15.16 -8.31
C PRO A 47 -10.53 16.58 -8.29
N VAL A 48 -10.77 17.14 -7.11
CA VAL A 48 -11.27 18.50 -6.89
C VAL A 48 -10.47 19.16 -5.77
N PRO A 49 -10.32 20.51 -5.81
CA PRO A 49 -9.63 21.23 -4.74
C PRO A 49 -10.26 20.96 -3.38
N ARG A 50 -9.41 20.78 -2.37
CA ARG A 50 -9.82 20.58 -0.96
C ARG A 50 -9.49 21.81 -0.13
N THR A 51 -10.38 22.09 0.81
CA THR A 51 -10.29 23.22 1.73
C THR A 51 -10.07 22.72 3.16
N LYS A 52 -9.87 23.66 4.09
CA LYS A 52 -9.80 23.34 5.53
C LYS A 52 -11.14 22.91 6.13
N ASP A 53 -12.24 23.16 5.43
CA ASP A 53 -13.59 22.79 5.86
C ASP A 53 -13.92 21.33 5.46
N ASP A 54 -13.08 20.72 4.62
CA ASP A 54 -13.10 19.30 4.29
C ASP A 54 -12.31 18.48 5.32
N LEU A 55 -12.74 17.24 5.54
CA LEU A 55 -12.01 16.25 6.33
C LEU A 55 -12.24 14.85 5.74
N ASP A 56 -11.39 14.47 4.80
CA ASP A 56 -11.53 13.22 4.04
C ASP A 56 -11.14 11.94 4.80
N PRO A 57 -10.16 11.91 5.75
CA PRO A 57 -9.76 10.67 6.41
C PRO A 57 -10.93 9.88 7.07
N PRO A 58 -11.87 10.50 7.81
CA PRO A 58 -13.01 9.81 8.41
C PRO A 58 -14.00 9.20 7.41
N THR A 59 -13.88 9.45 6.11
CA THR A 59 -14.67 8.71 5.10
C THR A 59 -14.27 7.24 5.01
N ILE A 60 -13.11 6.89 5.58
CA ILE A 60 -12.59 5.52 5.65
C ILE A 60 -13.13 4.86 6.92
N PHE A 61 -13.79 3.70 6.75
CA PHE A 61 -14.45 2.95 7.83
C PHE A 61 -13.56 2.78 9.07
N HIS A 62 -12.32 2.32 8.90
CA HIS A 62 -11.41 2.08 10.02
C HIS A 62 -11.03 3.35 10.77
N ILE A 63 -10.90 4.48 10.08
CA ILE A 63 -10.58 5.76 10.72
C ILE A 63 -11.79 6.25 11.53
N ALA A 64 -13.00 6.19 10.94
CA ALA A 64 -14.22 6.59 11.63
C ALA A 64 -14.63 5.70 12.81
N ASN A 65 -14.24 4.41 12.77
CA ASN A 65 -14.60 3.42 13.78
C ASN A 65 -13.43 3.02 14.68
N ASP A 66 -12.38 3.83 14.73
CA ASP A 66 -11.20 3.65 15.60
C ASP A 66 -10.50 2.28 15.50
N TYR A 67 -10.34 1.79 14.28
CA TYR A 67 -9.51 0.61 13.98
C TYR A 67 -8.18 1.06 13.36
N ASP A 68 -7.06 0.45 13.78
CA ASP A 68 -5.76 0.68 13.13
C ASP A 68 -5.72 0.08 11.72
N MET A 69 -5.05 0.78 10.81
CA MET A 69 -4.82 0.34 9.43
C MET A 69 -3.50 -0.42 9.27
N ILE A 70 -2.53 -0.17 10.16
CA ILE A 70 -1.18 -0.71 10.09
C ILE A 70 -1.16 -2.24 10.18
N ARG A 71 -2.15 -2.86 10.85
CA ARG A 71 -2.34 -4.31 10.84
C ARG A 71 -2.39 -4.92 9.44
N TYR A 72 -2.94 -4.23 8.44
CA TYR A 72 -3.00 -4.73 7.07
C TYR A 72 -1.64 -4.68 6.38
N PHE A 73 -0.85 -3.64 6.68
CA PHE A 73 0.52 -3.50 6.18
C PHE A 73 1.43 -4.59 6.77
N THR A 74 1.48 -4.71 8.10
CA THR A 74 2.36 -5.69 8.78
C THR A 74 1.95 -7.13 8.49
N ARG A 75 0.64 -7.43 8.48
CA ARG A 75 0.12 -8.75 8.09
C ARG A 75 0.59 -9.13 6.68
N THR A 76 0.61 -8.20 5.74
CA THR A 76 1.06 -8.51 4.37
C THR A 76 2.55 -8.85 4.36
N VAL A 77 3.40 -8.13 5.10
CA VAL A 77 4.83 -8.47 5.22
C VAL A 77 5.00 -9.87 5.85
N LEU A 78 4.34 -10.11 6.99
CA LEU A 78 4.41 -11.40 7.70
C LEU A 78 3.85 -12.55 6.86
N GLN A 79 2.81 -12.32 6.06
CA GLN A 79 2.21 -13.33 5.19
C GLN A 79 3.26 -13.95 4.27
N PHE A 80 4.09 -13.15 3.60
CA PHE A 80 5.11 -13.67 2.69
C PHE A 80 6.31 -14.26 3.44
N GLN A 81 6.70 -13.68 4.58
CA GLN A 81 7.76 -14.23 5.41
C GLN A 81 7.39 -15.63 5.96
N PHE A 82 6.14 -15.82 6.36
CA PHE A 82 5.61 -17.12 6.74
C PHE A 82 5.50 -18.07 5.55
N TYR A 83 4.98 -17.59 4.42
CA TYR A 83 4.81 -18.38 3.22
C TYR A 83 6.15 -18.95 2.72
N GLU A 84 7.20 -18.13 2.65
CA GLU A 84 8.55 -18.60 2.31
C GLU A 84 9.00 -19.75 3.22
N LYS A 85 8.88 -19.59 4.53
CA LYS A 85 9.36 -20.60 5.50
C LYS A 85 8.55 -21.90 5.44
N LEU A 86 7.25 -21.81 5.17
CA LEU A 86 6.42 -22.99 4.93
C LEU A 86 6.79 -23.70 3.63
N CYS A 87 7.09 -22.96 2.58
CA CYS A 87 7.56 -23.51 1.30
C CYS A 87 8.93 -24.19 1.44
N GLU A 88 9.86 -23.57 2.16
CA GLU A 88 11.15 -24.19 2.50
C GLU A 88 10.96 -25.50 3.27
N ALA A 89 10.08 -25.51 4.29
CA ALA A 89 9.78 -26.71 5.07
C ALA A 89 9.11 -27.81 4.23
N ALA A 90 8.33 -27.45 3.22
CA ALA A 90 7.74 -28.37 2.26
C ALA A 90 8.73 -28.89 1.19
N GLY A 91 9.99 -28.43 1.21
CA GLY A 91 11.00 -28.81 0.22
C GLY A 91 10.78 -28.21 -1.16
N HIS A 92 10.03 -27.09 -1.25
CA HIS A 92 9.77 -26.41 -2.51
C HIS A 92 11.07 -25.92 -3.15
N THR A 93 11.18 -26.08 -4.46
CA THR A 93 12.28 -25.56 -5.27
C THR A 93 11.72 -24.72 -6.41
N GLY A 94 12.31 -23.56 -6.66
CA GLY A 94 11.91 -22.67 -7.75
C GLY A 94 11.27 -21.37 -7.25
N PRO A 95 10.57 -20.62 -8.12
CA PRO A 95 9.98 -19.34 -7.76
C PRO A 95 8.97 -19.47 -6.62
N LEU A 96 8.98 -18.52 -5.68
CA LEU A 96 8.15 -18.62 -4.48
C LEU A 96 6.65 -18.63 -4.82
N HIS A 97 6.22 -17.89 -5.85
CA HIS A 97 4.82 -17.81 -6.26
C HIS A 97 4.23 -19.11 -6.86
N THR A 98 5.04 -20.13 -7.11
CA THR A 98 4.58 -21.44 -7.58
C THR A 98 4.49 -22.48 -6.47
N CYS A 99 4.85 -22.11 -5.24
CA CYS A 99 4.82 -23.03 -4.11
C CYS A 99 3.39 -23.45 -3.74
N ASP A 100 3.24 -24.74 -3.47
CA ASP A 100 2.10 -25.28 -2.75
C ASP A 100 2.62 -26.24 -1.67
N PHE A 101 2.41 -25.91 -0.41
CA PHE A 101 2.81 -26.73 0.73
C PHE A 101 1.70 -27.69 1.19
N TYR A 102 0.65 -27.87 0.39
CA TYR A 102 -0.40 -28.87 0.65
C TYR A 102 0.20 -30.26 0.86
N GLY A 103 -0.22 -30.92 1.95
CA GLY A 103 0.25 -32.25 2.31
C GLY A 103 1.60 -32.30 3.04
N SER A 104 2.32 -31.19 3.19
CA SER A 104 3.55 -31.15 4.00
C SER A 104 3.21 -31.15 5.49
N LYS A 105 3.63 -32.22 6.18
CA LYS A 105 3.51 -32.31 7.63
C LYS A 105 4.49 -31.37 8.32
N GLU A 106 5.68 -31.23 7.75
CA GLU A 106 6.76 -30.39 8.24
C GLU A 106 6.34 -28.92 8.28
N ALA A 107 5.71 -28.41 7.21
CA ALA A 107 5.14 -27.07 7.17
C ALA A 107 4.00 -26.90 8.19
N GLY A 108 3.12 -27.90 8.30
CA GLY A 108 2.03 -27.91 9.27
C GLY A 108 2.51 -27.88 10.72
N ASP A 109 3.52 -28.66 11.06
CA ASP A 109 4.12 -28.72 12.40
C ASP A 109 4.77 -27.38 12.78
N LEU A 110 5.47 -26.76 11.83
CA LEU A 110 6.09 -25.44 12.01
C LEU A 110 5.03 -24.35 12.30
N LEU A 111 3.97 -24.30 11.48
CA LEU A 111 2.86 -23.37 11.66
C LEU A 111 2.14 -23.60 12.99
N SER A 112 1.80 -24.86 13.28
CA SER A 112 1.11 -25.27 14.51
C SER A 112 1.89 -24.88 15.76
N LYS A 113 3.22 -25.11 15.75
CA LYS A 113 4.10 -24.75 16.85
C LYS A 113 4.05 -23.25 17.16
N MET A 114 4.14 -22.39 16.15
CA MET A 114 4.03 -20.94 16.34
C MET A 114 2.63 -20.54 16.81
N MET A 115 1.59 -21.05 16.17
CA MET A 115 0.20 -20.71 16.50
C MET A 115 -0.19 -21.15 17.92
N SER A 116 0.37 -22.26 18.42
CA SER A 116 0.13 -22.77 19.78
C SER A 116 0.55 -21.80 20.88
N LEU A 117 1.47 -20.86 20.59
CA LEU A 117 1.91 -19.85 21.54
C LEU A 117 0.82 -18.80 21.80
N GLY A 118 -0.07 -18.55 20.85
CA GLY A 118 -1.05 -17.48 20.91
C GLY A 118 -0.41 -16.15 21.32
N ALA A 119 -0.98 -15.50 22.33
CA ALA A 119 -0.44 -14.26 22.92
C ALA A 119 0.41 -14.48 24.18
N SER A 120 0.85 -15.73 24.46
CA SER A 120 1.62 -16.03 25.68
C SER A 120 3.08 -15.59 25.61
N LYS A 121 3.58 -15.29 24.41
CA LYS A 121 4.94 -14.84 24.14
C LYS A 121 4.92 -13.54 23.34
N PRO A 122 5.97 -12.70 23.43
CA PRO A 122 6.14 -11.58 22.52
C PRO A 122 6.14 -12.04 21.05
N TRP A 123 5.58 -11.22 20.17
CA TRP A 123 5.39 -11.60 18.76
C TRP A 123 6.71 -11.96 18.04
N TRP A 124 7.83 -11.34 18.41
CA TRP A 124 9.13 -11.65 17.81
C TRP A 124 9.67 -13.03 18.21
N GLU A 125 9.31 -13.54 19.40
CA GLU A 125 9.63 -14.92 19.80
C GLU A 125 8.75 -15.91 19.03
N ALA A 126 7.47 -15.60 18.85
CA ALA A 126 6.58 -16.41 18.02
C ALA A 126 7.04 -16.45 16.55
N LEU A 127 7.45 -15.28 16.01
CA LEU A 127 8.04 -15.17 14.69
C LEU A 127 9.30 -16.05 14.57
N GLU A 128 10.23 -15.93 15.52
CA GLU A 128 11.48 -16.70 15.54
C GLU A 128 11.24 -18.21 15.58
N VAL A 129 10.21 -18.68 16.30
CA VAL A 129 9.84 -20.10 16.35
C VAL A 129 9.46 -20.66 14.97
N MET A 130 8.85 -19.84 14.11
CA MET A 130 8.44 -20.25 12.76
C MET A 130 9.52 -19.98 11.72
N THR A 131 10.18 -18.83 11.78
CA THR A 131 11.02 -18.34 10.67
C THR A 131 12.51 -18.41 10.95
N GLY A 132 12.91 -18.62 12.21
CA GLY A 132 14.28 -18.45 12.68
C GLY A 132 14.74 -16.99 12.75
N GLU A 133 13.84 -16.03 12.49
CA GLU A 133 14.15 -14.60 12.44
C GLU A 133 13.37 -13.82 13.51
N ARG A 134 13.99 -12.80 14.11
CA ARG A 134 13.34 -11.93 15.12
C ARG A 134 12.73 -10.65 14.57
N ARG A 135 12.88 -10.40 13.26
CA ARG A 135 12.48 -9.15 12.61
C ARG A 135 11.57 -9.45 11.44
N MET A 136 10.61 -8.55 11.21
CA MET A 136 9.85 -8.54 9.97
C MET A 136 10.78 -8.21 8.80
N SER A 137 10.61 -8.93 7.69
CA SER A 137 11.41 -8.75 6.48
C SER A 137 10.51 -8.69 5.25
N VAL A 138 10.73 -7.69 4.39
CA VAL A 138 10.04 -7.57 3.10
C VAL A 138 10.67 -8.45 2.02
N ARG A 139 11.78 -9.15 2.31
CA ARG A 139 12.53 -9.94 1.32
C ARG A 139 11.65 -10.96 0.61
N ALA A 140 10.91 -11.78 1.37
CA ALA A 140 10.02 -12.79 0.80
C ALA A 140 8.87 -12.20 -0.04
N LEU A 141 8.37 -11.02 0.33
CA LEU A 141 7.38 -10.29 -0.47
C LEU A 141 7.97 -9.90 -1.83
N LEU A 142 9.18 -9.33 -1.84
CA LEU A 142 9.87 -8.95 -3.07
C LEU A 142 10.20 -10.20 -3.91
N ASP A 143 10.72 -11.26 -3.29
CA ASP A 143 11.04 -12.52 -3.96
C ASP A 143 9.82 -13.15 -4.64
N TYR A 144 8.64 -13.07 -4.01
CA TYR A 144 7.39 -13.55 -4.60
C TYR A 144 7.03 -12.81 -5.89
N PHE A 145 7.17 -11.48 -5.90
CA PHE A 145 6.78 -10.62 -7.03
C PHE A 145 7.90 -10.32 -8.02
N ARG A 146 9.13 -10.80 -7.77
CA ARG A 146 10.32 -10.54 -8.60
C ARG A 146 10.10 -10.79 -10.10
N PRO A 147 9.46 -11.90 -10.55
CA PRO A 147 9.22 -12.11 -11.98
C PRO A 147 8.29 -11.07 -12.61
N LEU A 148 7.32 -10.57 -11.84
CA LEU A 148 6.43 -9.49 -12.28
C LEU A 148 7.16 -8.15 -12.31
N GLU A 149 8.00 -7.86 -11.31
CA GLU A 149 8.83 -6.66 -11.27
C GLU A 149 9.78 -6.60 -12.47
N GLU A 150 10.48 -7.69 -12.77
CA GLU A 150 11.37 -7.79 -13.93
C GLU A 150 10.61 -7.53 -15.24
N TRP A 151 9.44 -8.15 -15.40
CA TRP A 151 8.58 -7.91 -16.56
C TRP A 151 8.13 -6.44 -16.67
N LEU A 152 7.67 -5.84 -15.58
CA LEU A 152 7.24 -4.43 -15.55
C LEU A 152 8.37 -3.46 -15.92
N ILE A 153 9.60 -3.73 -15.45
CA ILE A 153 10.77 -2.92 -15.78
C ILE A 153 11.07 -2.98 -17.28
N GLU A 154 10.96 -4.15 -17.89
CA GLU A 154 11.16 -4.31 -19.33
C GLU A 154 10.05 -3.67 -20.15
N ASP A 155 8.80 -3.82 -19.72
CA ASP A 155 7.62 -3.28 -20.40
C ASP A 155 7.65 -1.75 -20.41
N ASN A 156 7.84 -1.12 -19.25
CA ASN A 156 7.97 0.33 -19.13
C ASN A 156 9.10 0.90 -20.03
N LYS A 157 10.20 0.15 -20.19
CA LYS A 157 11.31 0.55 -21.08
C LYS A 157 10.93 0.47 -22.56
N LYS A 158 10.12 -0.51 -22.96
CA LYS A 158 9.67 -0.66 -24.36
C LYS A 158 8.75 0.48 -24.77
N ASP A 159 7.86 0.88 -23.87
CA ASP A 159 6.88 1.94 -24.14
C ASP A 159 7.43 3.35 -23.89
N GLY A 160 8.63 3.44 -23.29
CA GLY A 160 9.28 4.71 -22.97
C GLY A 160 8.63 5.43 -21.79
N ASP A 161 7.96 4.69 -20.91
CA ASP A 161 7.24 5.23 -19.77
C ASP A 161 8.19 5.75 -18.69
N GLY A 162 7.86 6.92 -18.15
CA GLY A 162 8.54 7.47 -16.98
C GLY A 162 8.07 6.77 -15.71
N VAL A 163 9.01 6.22 -14.93
CA VAL A 163 8.70 5.58 -13.64
C VAL A 163 8.69 6.61 -12.52
N GLY A 164 7.60 6.61 -11.76
CA GLY A 164 7.38 7.51 -10.62
C GLY A 164 6.36 8.60 -10.92
N TRP A 165 6.17 9.50 -9.95
CA TRP A 165 5.30 10.66 -10.05
C TRP A 165 6.02 11.88 -9.50
N GLY A 166 5.72 13.07 -10.03
CA GLY A 166 6.42 14.33 -9.73
C GLY A 166 5.59 15.55 -10.11
N ASP A 167 6.18 16.75 -9.99
CA ASP A 167 5.52 18.09 -10.02
C ASP A 167 4.53 18.39 -11.16
N SER A 168 4.40 17.53 -12.18
CA SER A 168 3.42 17.69 -13.26
C SER A 168 1.96 17.71 -12.75
N TRP A 169 1.68 17.22 -11.55
CA TRP A 169 0.34 17.33 -10.92
C TRP A 169 0.06 18.71 -10.36
N ARG A 170 1.07 19.47 -9.93
CA ARG A 170 0.90 20.85 -9.46
C ARG A 170 0.43 21.78 -10.59
N LEU A 171 0.69 21.41 -11.85
CA LEU A 171 0.16 22.14 -13.00
C LEU A 171 -1.37 22.09 -13.09
N ILE A 172 -2.03 21.04 -12.55
CA ILE A 172 -3.50 20.97 -12.52
C ILE A 172 -4.07 21.92 -11.47
N GLU A 173 -3.40 22.08 -10.31
CA GLU A 173 -3.80 23.09 -9.32
C GLU A 173 -3.68 24.51 -9.91
N ASP A 174 -2.57 24.82 -10.60
CA ASP A 174 -2.39 26.13 -11.25
C ASP A 174 -3.40 26.36 -12.39
N MET A 175 -3.74 25.32 -13.17
CA MET A 175 -4.75 25.41 -14.23
C MET A 175 -6.18 25.58 -13.68
N ASN A 176 -6.52 24.94 -12.55
CA ASN A 176 -7.83 25.08 -11.90
C ASN A 176 -7.98 26.41 -11.17
N VAL A 177 -6.90 26.95 -10.60
CA VAL A 177 -6.89 28.31 -10.04
C VAL A 177 -7.02 29.35 -11.15
N ALA A 178 -6.30 29.19 -12.27
CA ALA A 178 -6.41 30.08 -13.43
C ALA A 178 -7.83 30.07 -14.06
N SER A 179 -8.49 28.90 -14.08
CA SER A 179 -9.85 28.73 -14.61
C SER A 179 -10.93 29.56 -13.89
N THR A 180 -10.73 29.89 -12.60
CA THR A 180 -11.71 30.70 -11.84
C THR A 180 -11.72 32.19 -12.23
N THR A 181 -10.80 32.65 -13.09
CA THR A 181 -10.74 34.04 -13.58
C THR A 181 -11.17 34.21 -15.05
N ALA A 182 -11.51 33.13 -15.76
CA ALA A 182 -11.89 33.21 -17.16
C ALA A 182 -13.42 33.29 -17.33
N THR A 183 -13.90 34.45 -17.77
CA THR A 183 -15.26 34.62 -18.30
C THR A 183 -15.51 33.59 -19.40
N SER A 184 -16.63 32.86 -19.26
CA SER A 184 -17.10 31.80 -20.16
C SER A 184 -16.98 32.15 -21.66
N PRO A 185 -16.44 31.22 -22.47
CA PRO A 185 -16.93 31.04 -23.82
C PRO A 185 -17.32 29.57 -24.07
N THR A 186 -18.56 29.42 -24.51
CA THR A 186 -19.09 28.45 -25.48
C THR A 186 -18.45 27.05 -25.55
N MET A 187 -19.26 26.07 -25.15
CA MET A 187 -19.12 24.62 -25.29
C MET A 187 -18.56 24.20 -26.66
N LEU A 188 -17.42 23.51 -26.67
CA LEU A 188 -16.93 22.74 -27.82
C LEU A 188 -16.55 21.33 -27.34
N LEU A 189 -17.43 20.38 -27.65
CA LEU A 189 -17.23 18.95 -27.45
C LEU A 189 -16.14 18.46 -28.40
N ILE A 190 -14.98 18.12 -27.85
CA ILE A 190 -14.00 17.25 -28.54
C ILE A 190 -13.73 16.09 -27.60
N GLY A 191 -14.18 14.90 -28.04
CA GLY A 191 -14.03 13.66 -27.30
C GLY A 191 -12.58 13.21 -27.23
N LEU A 192 -12.14 12.89 -26.03
CA LEU A 192 -10.98 12.04 -25.79
C LEU A 192 -11.45 10.92 -24.84
N GLY A 193 -11.26 9.68 -25.31
CA GLY A 193 -11.73 8.48 -24.66
C GLY A 193 -11.10 8.30 -23.28
N PHE A 194 -11.93 8.37 -22.24
CA PHE A 194 -11.61 7.84 -20.93
C PHE A 194 -11.72 6.31 -20.98
N VAL A 195 -10.59 5.62 -20.94
CA VAL A 195 -10.56 4.20 -20.57
C VAL A 195 -10.70 4.14 -19.05
N ILE A 196 -11.92 3.94 -18.58
CA ILE A 196 -12.22 3.64 -17.18
C ILE A 196 -11.96 2.14 -16.97
N PHE A 197 -10.85 1.79 -16.32
CA PHE A 197 -10.72 0.46 -15.73
C PHE A 197 -11.42 0.46 -14.37
N TYR A 198 -12.59 -0.18 -14.31
CA TYR A 198 -13.17 -0.65 -13.06
C TYR A 198 -12.41 -1.91 -12.60
N PHE A 199 -11.96 -1.93 -11.35
CA PHE A 199 -11.58 -3.15 -10.62
C PHE A 199 -12.47 -3.32 -9.38
#